data_AF-A0A518BB22-F1
#
_entry.id   AF-A0A518BB22-F1
#
_cell.length_a   1.000
_cell.length_b   1.000
_cell.length_c   1.000
_cell.angle_alpha   90.00
_cell.angle_beta   90.00
_cell.angle_gamma   90.00
#
_symmetry.space_group_name_H-M   'P 1'
#
loop_
_entity.id
_entity.type
_entity.pdbx_description
1 polymer ?
#
loop_
_entity_poly.entity_id
_entity_poly.type
_entity_poly.pdbx_seq_one_letter_code
_entity_poly.pdbx_strand_id
1 'polypeptide(L)'
;MDEPRGEDDYSFALETSEAARKKRHHWMTSRRGFALVGLSVLLLLAIVQWRHHQSANRSEEFLPTALRGMRALREQRFEEAHELLDDALGKLNDEQRQRDDVADFRQAHAELGILVGLLDRPLDEALSSPADRSLLKGQTLVIDAEVSPTDDGWRIGHVAFMGETPVAFDPAGLRLFDQLGIDSPTRLIFGAGLDEPRLLEERWYLRLDVDSGVLLTDPGIADALGLLGDSGSRERLVEQHQLFESARTPAGSND
;
A
#
# COMPACT_ATOMS: atom_id res chain seq x y z
N MET A 1 9.80 -59.76 -54.88
CA MET A 1 10.50 -58.47 -54.85
C MET A 1 9.71 -57.54 -53.97
N ASP A 2 10.08 -57.23 -52.74
CA ASP A 2 10.92 -57.87 -51.73
C ASP A 2 10.50 -57.17 -50.44
N GLU A 3 10.19 -57.94 -49.39
CA GLU A 3 10.05 -57.41 -48.04
C GLU A 3 11.43 -57.04 -47.50
N PRO A 4 11.58 -55.89 -46.81
CA PRO A 4 12.59 -55.75 -45.78
C PRO A 4 11.94 -55.69 -44.41
N ARG A 5 12.24 -56.75 -43.65
CA ARG A 5 12.31 -56.81 -42.19
C ARG A 5 13.17 -55.68 -41.64
N GLY A 6 12.76 -55.15 -40.49
CA GLY A 6 13.53 -54.24 -39.65
C GLY A 6 12.96 -54.24 -38.24
N GLU A 7 12.88 -55.43 -37.64
CA GLU A 7 12.91 -55.60 -36.18
C GLU A 7 14.30 -55.24 -35.66
N ASP A 8 14.36 -54.86 -34.39
CA ASP A 8 15.55 -54.74 -33.52
C ASP A 8 16.24 -53.37 -33.45
N ASP A 9 15.69 -52.43 -32.66
CA ASP A 9 16.54 -51.51 -31.87
C ASP A 9 15.83 -50.83 -30.66
N TYR A 10 15.15 -51.60 -29.81
CA TYR A 10 14.50 -51.10 -28.56
C TYR A 10 15.08 -51.69 -27.27
N SER A 11 16.32 -52.19 -27.28
CA SER A 11 16.94 -52.81 -26.10
C SER A 11 17.95 -51.93 -25.37
N PHE A 12 18.43 -50.82 -25.95
CA PHE A 12 19.51 -50.02 -25.34
C PHE A 12 19.06 -48.98 -24.30
N ALA A 13 17.76 -48.67 -24.22
CA ALA A 13 17.25 -47.62 -23.33
C ALA A 13 16.91 -48.11 -21.90
N LEU A 14 16.83 -49.41 -21.65
CA LEU A 14 16.41 -49.95 -20.34
C LEU A 14 17.57 -50.35 -19.42
N GLU A 15 18.72 -50.76 -19.96
CA GLU A 15 19.87 -51.22 -19.14
C GLU A 15 20.63 -50.10 -18.42
N THR A 16 20.55 -48.86 -18.90
CA THR A 16 21.19 -47.73 -18.21
C THR A 16 20.38 -47.25 -17.00
N SER A 17 19.10 -47.64 -16.89
CA SER A 17 18.23 -47.23 -15.77
C SER A 17 18.45 -48.05 -14.49
N GLU A 18 18.76 -49.35 -14.60
CA GLU A 18 18.94 -50.21 -13.42
C GLU A 18 20.30 -49.99 -12.73
N ALA A 19 21.37 -49.77 -13.50
CA ALA A 19 22.69 -49.47 -12.96
C ALA A 19 22.74 -48.11 -12.22
N ALA A 20 21.97 -47.12 -12.70
CA ALA A 20 21.80 -45.84 -12.03
C ALA A 20 20.96 -45.95 -10.74
N ARG A 21 19.94 -46.83 -10.73
CA ARG A 21 19.06 -47.04 -9.57
C ARG A 21 19.77 -47.76 -8.42
N LYS A 22 20.68 -48.70 -8.72
CA LYS A 22 21.48 -49.40 -7.69
C LYS A 22 22.53 -48.50 -7.01
N LYS A 23 23.13 -47.55 -7.74
CA LYS A 23 24.12 -46.61 -7.17
C LYS A 23 23.51 -45.56 -6.23
N ARG A 24 22.24 -45.16 -6.42
CA ARG A 24 21.58 -44.20 -5.51
C ARG A 24 21.31 -44.76 -4.12
N HIS A 25 21.08 -46.07 -3.97
CA HIS A 25 20.75 -46.65 -2.67
C HIS A 25 21.95 -46.89 -1.74
N HIS A 26 23.17 -47.04 -2.27
CA HIS A 26 24.31 -47.39 -1.43
C HIS A 26 24.96 -46.19 -0.71
N TRP A 27 24.73 -44.96 -1.20
CA TRP A 27 25.22 -43.76 -0.52
C TRP A 27 24.39 -43.41 0.73
N MET A 28 23.11 -43.81 0.80
CA MET A 28 22.24 -43.57 1.96
C MET A 28 22.55 -44.47 3.16
N THR A 29 23.17 -45.64 2.97
CA THR A 29 23.52 -46.55 4.09
C THR A 29 24.90 -46.30 4.70
N SER A 30 25.68 -45.37 4.12
CA SER A 30 26.97 -44.96 4.66
C SER A 30 26.77 -44.01 5.85
N ARG A 31 27.50 -44.22 6.95
CA ARG A 31 27.53 -43.31 8.12
C ARG A 31 27.76 -41.83 7.73
N ARG A 32 28.41 -41.58 6.59
CA ARG A 32 28.65 -40.24 6.06
C ARG A 32 27.39 -39.58 5.48
N GLY A 33 26.47 -40.36 4.91
CA GLY A 33 25.19 -39.85 4.40
C GLY A 33 24.29 -39.31 5.51
N PHE A 34 24.19 -40.06 6.63
CA PHE A 34 23.46 -39.60 7.82
C PHE A 34 24.05 -38.33 8.44
N ALA A 35 25.38 -38.20 8.46
CA ALA A 35 26.04 -37.00 8.97
C ALA A 35 25.72 -35.75 8.14
N LEU A 36 25.69 -35.88 6.81
CA LEU A 36 25.34 -34.76 5.92
C LEU A 36 23.87 -34.35 6.08
N VAL A 37 22.95 -35.30 6.16
CA VAL A 37 21.53 -35.01 6.41
C VAL A 37 21.35 -34.32 7.77
N GLY A 38 22.01 -34.82 8.81
CA GLY A 38 21.98 -34.20 10.14
C GLY A 38 22.52 -32.76 10.13
N LEU A 39 23.63 -32.51 9.43
CA LEU A 39 24.20 -31.17 9.28
C LEU A 39 23.26 -30.23 8.52
N SER A 40 22.64 -30.69 7.44
CA SER A 40 21.66 -29.89 6.68
C SER A 40 20.44 -29.51 7.53
N VAL A 41 19.93 -30.43 8.34
CA VAL A 41 18.80 -30.15 9.26
C VAL A 41 19.21 -29.12 10.32
N LEU A 42 20.40 -29.25 10.92
CA LEU A 42 20.92 -28.28 11.89
C LEU A 42 21.11 -26.89 11.26
N LEU A 43 21.61 -26.82 10.03
CA LEU A 43 21.76 -25.56 9.31
C LEU A 43 20.40 -24.88 9.06
N LEU A 44 19.40 -25.65 8.62
CA LEU A 44 18.04 -25.13 8.42
C LEU A 44 17.43 -24.62 9.74
N LEU A 45 17.58 -25.37 10.84
CA LEU A 45 17.12 -24.93 12.16
C LEU A 45 17.83 -23.65 12.62
N ALA A 46 19.14 -23.54 12.41
CA ALA A 46 19.89 -22.32 12.74
C ALA A 46 19.42 -21.10 11.92
N ILE A 47 19.13 -21.29 10.63
CA ILE A 47 18.58 -20.23 9.76
C ILE A 47 17.18 -19.81 10.23
N VAL A 48 16.32 -20.77 10.59
CA VAL A 48 14.97 -20.47 11.10
C VAL A 48 15.04 -19.74 12.44
N GLN A 49 15.89 -20.20 13.36
CA GLN A 49 16.06 -19.57 14.67
C GLN A 49 16.67 -18.17 14.55
N TRP A 50 17.62 -17.98 13.63
CA TRP A 50 18.19 -16.66 13.33
C TRP A 50 17.14 -15.71 12.74
N ARG A 51 16.32 -16.18 11.80
CA ARG A 51 15.18 -15.39 11.27
C ARG A 51 14.16 -15.05 12.34
N HIS A 52 13.83 -16.00 13.22
CA HIS A 52 12.89 -15.77 14.31
C HIS A 52 13.43 -14.74 15.30
N HIS A 53 14.71 -14.84 15.68
CA HIS A 53 15.36 -13.86 16.55
C HIS A 53 15.46 -12.47 15.88
N GLN A 54 15.78 -12.41 14.60
CA GLN A 54 15.83 -11.16 13.86
C GLN A 54 14.43 -10.50 13.74
N SER A 55 13.38 -11.31 13.59
CA SER A 55 11.99 -10.83 13.60
C SER A 55 11.57 -10.31 14.98
N ALA A 56 11.98 -10.98 16.06
CA ALA A 56 11.69 -10.55 17.43
C ALA A 56 12.35 -9.20 17.74
N ASN A 57 13.65 -9.06 17.46
CA ASN A 57 14.38 -7.82 17.73
C ASN A 57 13.86 -6.63 16.90
N ARG A 58 13.46 -6.86 15.62
CA ARG A 58 12.85 -5.78 14.80
C ARG A 58 11.52 -5.29 15.37
N SER A 59 10.73 -6.18 15.97
CA SER A 59 9.46 -5.82 16.59
C SER A 59 9.63 -4.98 17.86
N GLU A 60 10.71 -5.20 18.61
CA GLU A 60 11.00 -4.42 19.83
C GLU A 60 11.37 -2.96 19.50
N GLU A 61 12.00 -2.71 18.35
CA GLU A 61 12.36 -1.35 17.92
C GLU A 61 11.22 -0.56 17.27
N PHE A 62 10.17 -1.24 16.80
CA PHE A 62 9.03 -0.62 16.14
C PHE A 62 8.33 0.40 17.06
N LEU A 63 7.82 -0.07 18.20
CA LEU A 63 6.93 0.74 19.05
C LEU A 63 7.63 2.00 19.59
N PRO A 64 8.86 1.95 20.12
CA PRO A 64 9.56 3.16 20.56
C PRO A 64 9.80 4.18 19.44
N THR A 65 10.00 3.71 18.20
CA THR A 65 10.21 4.58 17.04
C THR A 65 8.90 5.19 16.57
N ALA A 66 7.84 4.39 16.45
CA ALA A 66 6.51 4.84 16.09
C ALA A 66 5.95 5.88 17.08
N LEU A 67 6.13 5.66 18.39
CA LEU A 67 5.72 6.62 19.42
C LEU A 67 6.49 7.94 19.36
N ARG A 68 7.77 7.92 18.96
CA ARG A 68 8.53 9.16 18.70
C ARG A 68 7.97 9.88 17.47
N GLY A 69 7.64 9.17 16.40
CA GLY A 69 6.97 9.72 15.23
C GLY A 69 5.65 10.40 15.57
N MET A 70 4.77 9.73 16.33
CA MET A 70 3.50 10.32 16.79
C MET A 70 3.70 11.52 17.74
N ARG A 71 4.79 11.56 18.51
CA ARG A 71 5.13 12.74 19.31
C ARG A 71 5.56 13.89 18.41
N ALA A 72 6.43 13.64 17.45
CA ALA A 72 6.87 14.65 16.47
C ALA A 72 5.68 15.22 15.68
N LEU A 73 4.72 14.37 15.28
CA LEU A 73 3.47 14.78 14.63
C LEU A 73 2.67 15.78 15.48
N ARG A 74 2.44 15.45 16.76
CA ARG A 74 1.72 16.35 17.70
C ARG A 74 2.45 17.66 17.97
N GLU A 75 3.77 17.65 17.84
CA GLU A 75 4.64 18.83 17.95
C GLU A 75 4.79 19.57 16.60
N GLN A 76 4.02 19.20 15.57
CA GLN A 76 4.04 19.76 14.21
C GLN A 76 5.41 19.67 13.51
N ARG A 77 6.25 18.71 13.92
CA ARG A 77 7.53 18.39 13.26
C ARG A 77 7.28 17.35 12.15
N PHE A 78 6.57 17.74 11.10
CA PHE A 78 6.00 16.82 10.11
C PHE A 78 7.03 15.99 9.34
N GLU A 79 8.15 16.59 8.90
CA GLU A 79 9.21 15.87 8.18
C GLU A 79 9.83 14.78 9.06
N GLU A 80 10.23 15.12 10.29
CA GLU A 80 10.76 14.16 11.26
C GLU A 80 9.72 13.09 11.64
N ALA A 81 8.45 13.48 11.78
CA ALA A 81 7.36 12.53 12.04
C ALA A 81 7.23 11.52 10.91
N HIS A 82 7.31 11.97 9.66
CA HIS A 82 7.23 11.13 8.47
C HIS A 82 8.42 10.15 8.43
N GLU A 83 9.65 10.63 8.59
CA GLU A 83 10.85 9.78 8.61
C GLU A 83 10.80 8.72 9.73
N LEU A 84 10.38 9.11 10.94
CA LEU A 84 10.28 8.18 12.07
C LEU A 84 9.20 7.13 11.87
N LEU A 85 8.06 7.50 11.29
CA LEU A 85 6.97 6.56 11.02
C LEU A 85 7.30 5.63 9.84
N ASP A 86 7.97 6.14 8.79
CA ASP A 86 8.47 5.31 7.69
C ASP A 86 9.49 4.27 8.19
N ASP A 87 10.48 4.68 8.98
CA ASP A 87 11.45 3.77 9.60
C ASP A 87 10.76 2.74 10.50
N ALA A 88 9.77 3.15 11.30
CA ALA A 88 9.02 2.23 12.15
C ALA A 88 8.25 1.20 11.30
N LEU A 89 7.46 1.64 10.31
CA LEU A 89 6.66 0.75 9.46
C LEU A 89 7.53 -0.16 8.58
N GLY A 90 8.71 0.31 8.17
CA GLY A 90 9.72 -0.49 7.46
C GLY A 90 10.24 -1.68 8.26
N LYS A 91 10.16 -1.66 9.59
CA LYS A 91 10.60 -2.76 10.48
C LYS A 91 9.57 -3.87 10.65
N LEU A 92 8.31 -3.62 10.29
CA LEU A 92 7.21 -4.59 10.44
C LEU A 92 7.22 -5.65 9.34
N ASN A 93 6.97 -6.91 9.74
CA ASN A 93 6.68 -8.00 8.80
C ASN A 93 5.20 -7.97 8.34
N ASP A 94 4.85 -8.79 7.35
CA ASP A 94 3.51 -8.79 6.74
C ASP A 94 2.39 -9.13 7.74
N GLU A 95 2.62 -10.04 8.68
CA GLU A 95 1.66 -10.41 9.72
C GLU A 95 1.42 -9.24 10.69
N GLN A 96 2.49 -8.56 11.11
CA GLN A 96 2.41 -7.41 12.02
C GLN A 96 1.76 -6.20 11.35
N ARG A 97 1.98 -6.02 10.04
CA ARG A 97 1.34 -4.96 9.23
C ARG A 97 -0.17 -5.06 9.19
N GLN A 98 -0.76 -6.19 9.55
CA GLN A 98 -2.22 -6.37 9.58
C GLN A 98 -2.83 -6.14 10.96
N ARG A 99 -2.02 -5.93 12.01
CA ARG A 99 -2.57 -5.70 13.35
C ARG A 99 -3.25 -4.34 13.47
N ASP A 100 -4.30 -4.29 14.29
CA ASP A 100 -5.10 -3.10 14.54
C ASP A 100 -4.31 -2.01 15.28
N ASP A 101 -3.44 -2.40 16.21
CA ASP A 101 -2.58 -1.46 16.96
C ASP A 101 -1.51 -0.77 16.08
N VAL A 102 -1.31 -1.26 14.86
CA VAL A 102 -0.42 -0.66 13.86
C VAL A 102 -1.17 0.30 12.94
N ALA A 103 -2.48 0.17 12.81
CA ALA A 103 -3.25 0.92 11.82
C ALA A 103 -3.25 2.43 12.08
N ASP A 104 -3.20 2.88 13.34
CA ASP A 104 -3.10 4.31 13.65
C ASP A 104 -1.77 4.90 13.16
N PHE A 105 -0.67 4.16 13.31
CA PHE A 105 0.64 4.59 12.80
C PHE A 105 0.68 4.59 11.27
N ARG A 106 0.01 3.63 10.62
CA ARG A 106 -0.13 3.60 9.14
C ARG A 106 -0.93 4.79 8.65
N GLN A 107 -2.03 5.09 9.31
CA GLN A 107 -2.89 6.22 8.97
C GLN A 107 -2.12 7.54 9.12
N ALA A 108 -1.47 7.76 10.27
CA ALA A 108 -0.65 8.95 10.48
C ALA A 108 0.48 9.10 9.45
N HIS A 109 1.17 8.00 9.12
CA HIS A 109 2.20 8.00 8.07
C HIS A 109 1.62 8.34 6.70
N ALA A 110 0.49 7.76 6.33
CA ALA A 110 -0.17 8.01 5.06
C ALA A 110 -0.63 9.48 4.95
N GLU A 111 -1.19 10.04 6.02
CA GLU A 111 -1.59 11.45 6.07
C GLU A 111 -0.38 12.40 6.00
N LEU A 112 0.74 12.06 6.64
CA LEU A 112 2.00 12.81 6.48
C LEU A 112 2.53 12.72 5.04
N GLY A 113 2.34 11.58 4.37
CA GLY A 113 2.66 11.41 2.96
C GLY A 113 1.90 12.39 2.06
N ILE A 114 0.66 12.77 2.43
CA ILE A 114 -0.08 13.83 1.74
C ILE A 114 0.69 15.15 1.82
N LEU A 115 1.18 15.53 3.01
CA LEU A 115 1.91 16.79 3.20
C LEU A 115 3.21 16.82 2.43
N VAL A 116 3.97 15.72 2.46
CA VAL A 116 5.26 15.60 1.74
C VAL A 116 5.06 15.59 0.23
N GLY A 117 3.98 14.97 -0.24
CA GLY A 117 3.65 14.91 -1.66
C GLY A 117 2.82 16.08 -2.18
N LEU A 118 2.47 17.05 -1.34
CA LEU A 118 1.62 18.17 -1.73
C LEU A 118 2.28 18.97 -2.86
N LEU A 119 1.48 19.40 -3.83
CA LEU A 119 1.97 20.30 -4.88
C LEU A 119 2.64 21.53 -4.28
N ASP A 120 3.84 21.82 -4.77
CA ASP A 120 4.67 22.96 -4.37
C ASP A 120 4.14 24.31 -4.85
N ARG A 121 3.17 24.29 -5.77
CA ARG A 121 2.52 25.45 -6.37
C ARG A 121 1.05 25.17 -6.68
N PRO A 122 0.24 26.21 -6.94
CA PRO A 122 -1.15 26.06 -7.36
C PRO A 122 -1.32 25.15 -8.58
N LEU A 123 -2.37 24.32 -8.57
CA LEU A 123 -2.64 23.31 -9.61
C LEU A 123 -2.82 23.92 -11.01
N ASP A 124 -3.41 25.12 -11.10
CA ASP A 124 -3.59 25.86 -12.35
C ASP A 124 -2.26 26.28 -12.99
N GLU A 125 -1.31 26.74 -12.17
CA GLU A 125 0.05 27.02 -12.60
C GLU A 125 0.73 25.73 -13.09
N ALA A 126 0.62 24.65 -12.31
CA ALA A 126 1.25 23.38 -12.60
C ALA A 126 0.76 22.74 -13.93
N LEU A 127 -0.52 22.91 -14.27
CA LEU A 127 -1.11 22.37 -15.50
C LEU A 127 -0.94 23.25 -16.74
N SER A 128 -0.62 24.53 -16.54
CA SER A 128 -0.40 25.50 -17.62
C SER A 128 0.79 25.14 -18.52
N SER A 129 1.85 24.52 -17.96
CA SER A 129 3.02 24.07 -18.70
C SER A 129 2.86 22.60 -19.14
N PRO A 130 2.82 22.29 -20.46
CA PRO A 130 2.77 20.91 -20.93
C PRO A 130 3.95 20.05 -20.48
N ALA A 131 5.15 20.65 -20.33
CA ALA A 131 6.34 19.95 -19.88
C ALA A 131 6.23 19.54 -18.40
N ASP A 132 5.49 20.31 -17.61
CA ASP A 132 5.38 20.10 -16.17
C ASP A 132 4.32 19.06 -15.83
N ARG A 133 3.38 18.77 -16.75
CA ARG A 133 2.29 17.81 -16.52
C ARG A 133 2.78 16.41 -16.17
N SER A 134 3.88 15.96 -16.77
CA SER A 134 4.49 14.67 -16.43
C SER A 134 5.12 14.66 -15.04
N LEU A 135 5.48 15.83 -14.50
CA LEU A 135 6.02 15.97 -13.14
C LEU A 135 4.91 15.98 -12.08
N LEU A 136 3.65 16.17 -12.47
CA LEU A 136 2.51 16.11 -11.56
C LEU A 136 2.14 14.69 -11.17
N LYS A 137 2.65 13.67 -11.88
CA LYS A 137 2.41 12.28 -11.52
C LYS A 137 2.98 11.98 -10.14
N GLY A 138 2.14 11.45 -9.26
CA GLY A 138 2.48 11.14 -7.86
C GLY A 138 2.41 12.34 -6.92
N GLN A 139 2.14 13.56 -7.42
CA GLN A 139 1.86 14.70 -6.56
C GLN A 139 0.46 14.57 -5.97
N THR A 140 0.31 14.96 -4.71
CA THR A 140 -0.92 14.80 -3.94
C THR A 140 -1.78 16.04 -4.05
N LEU A 141 -3.07 15.80 -4.27
CA LEU A 141 -4.14 16.79 -4.18
C LEU A 141 -4.93 16.56 -2.90
N VAL A 142 -5.30 17.63 -2.22
CA VAL A 142 -6.24 17.60 -1.09
C VAL A 142 -7.60 18.07 -1.59
N ILE A 143 -8.62 17.24 -1.37
CA ILE A 143 -9.96 17.44 -1.91
C ILE A 143 -10.95 17.44 -0.73
N ASP A 144 -11.72 18.52 -0.60
CA ASP A 144 -12.94 18.60 0.23
C ASP A 144 -14.15 18.53 -0.71
N ALA A 145 -14.84 17.40 -0.70
CA ALA A 145 -15.92 17.12 -1.63
C ALA A 145 -16.95 16.15 -1.07
N GLU A 146 -18.18 16.26 -1.57
CA GLU A 146 -19.17 15.20 -1.43
C GLU A 146 -18.80 14.02 -2.34
N VAL A 147 -18.74 12.82 -1.80
CA VAL A 147 -18.50 11.58 -2.52
C VAL A 147 -19.78 10.75 -2.48
N SER A 148 -20.22 10.25 -3.63
CA SER A 148 -21.45 9.47 -3.76
C SER A 148 -21.19 8.17 -4.52
N PRO A 149 -21.80 7.04 -4.12
CA PRO A 149 -21.80 5.83 -4.92
C PRO A 149 -22.64 6.04 -6.20
N THR A 150 -22.26 5.34 -7.26
CA THR A 150 -22.92 5.29 -8.57
C THR A 150 -22.91 3.86 -9.09
N ASP A 151 -23.71 3.56 -10.11
CA ASP A 151 -23.79 2.21 -10.70
C ASP A 151 -22.42 1.71 -11.22
N ASP A 152 -21.55 2.63 -11.64
CA ASP A 152 -20.23 2.34 -12.25
C ASP A 152 -19.04 2.64 -11.31
N GLY A 153 -19.29 2.90 -10.01
CA GLY A 153 -18.24 3.23 -9.04
C GLY A 153 -18.56 4.49 -8.23
N TRP A 154 -17.64 5.46 -8.21
CA TRP A 154 -17.74 6.63 -7.33
C TRP A 154 -17.84 7.94 -8.11
N ARG A 155 -18.54 8.92 -7.54
CA ARG A 155 -18.59 10.30 -8.06
C ARG A 155 -18.10 11.27 -6.98
N ILE A 156 -17.20 12.17 -7.37
CA ILE A 156 -16.81 13.33 -6.57
C ILE A 156 -17.68 14.52 -7.02
N GLY A 157 -18.59 14.97 -6.16
CA GLY A 157 -19.49 16.10 -6.35
C GLY A 157 -18.82 17.46 -6.19
N HIS A 158 -17.59 17.61 -6.69
CA HIS A 158 -16.84 18.87 -6.62
C HIS A 158 -16.74 19.48 -8.01
N VAL A 159 -17.01 20.78 -8.11
CA VAL A 159 -16.82 21.54 -9.35
C VAL A 159 -15.65 22.50 -9.12
N ALA A 160 -14.47 22.08 -9.55
CA ALA A 160 -13.29 22.95 -9.57
C ALA A 160 -13.17 23.63 -10.95
N PHE A 161 -12.59 24.82 -10.96
CA PHE A 161 -12.26 25.56 -12.16
C PHE A 161 -10.79 25.98 -12.10
N MET A 162 -10.11 25.92 -13.25
CA MET A 162 -8.78 26.49 -13.44
C MET A 162 -8.89 27.59 -14.49
N GLY A 163 -8.82 28.84 -14.02
CA GLY A 163 -9.32 29.97 -14.80
C GLY A 163 -10.78 29.76 -15.17
N GLU A 164 -11.08 29.67 -16.46
CA GLU A 164 -12.43 29.41 -16.99
C GLU A 164 -12.66 27.92 -17.34
N THR A 165 -11.63 27.08 -17.22
CA THR A 165 -11.69 25.68 -17.64
C THR A 165 -12.17 24.79 -16.50
N PRO A 166 -13.28 24.05 -16.64
CA PRO A 166 -13.75 23.14 -15.60
C PRO A 166 -12.78 21.97 -15.37
N VAL A 167 -12.76 21.47 -14.14
CA VAL A 167 -11.98 20.32 -13.71
C VAL A 167 -12.92 19.22 -13.24
N ALA A 168 -12.76 18.03 -13.80
CA ALA A 168 -13.38 16.80 -13.35
C ALA A 168 -12.31 15.89 -12.75
N PHE A 169 -12.56 15.45 -11.52
CA PHE A 169 -11.78 14.37 -10.90
C PHE A 169 -12.35 13.04 -11.37
N ASP A 170 -11.48 12.14 -11.82
CA ASP A 170 -11.83 10.77 -12.14
C ASP A 170 -11.39 9.86 -10.99
N PRO A 171 -12.31 9.48 -10.08
CA PRO A 171 -12.02 8.59 -8.96
C PRO A 171 -12.05 7.11 -9.36
N ALA A 172 -12.16 6.76 -10.63
CA ALA A 172 -12.32 5.38 -11.05
C ALA A 172 -11.19 4.49 -10.52
N GLY A 173 -11.55 3.53 -9.66
CA GLY A 173 -10.64 2.57 -9.04
C GLY A 173 -9.93 3.07 -7.78
N LEU A 174 -10.25 4.27 -7.25
CA LEU A 174 -9.69 4.74 -5.99
C LEU A 174 -10.19 3.88 -4.82
N ARG A 175 -9.32 3.04 -4.27
CA ARG A 175 -9.68 2.04 -3.25
C ARG A 175 -10.17 2.63 -1.92
N LEU A 176 -9.84 3.89 -1.64
CA LEU A 176 -10.25 4.58 -0.41
C LEU A 176 -11.75 4.48 -0.18
N PHE A 177 -12.56 4.72 -1.21
CA PHE A 177 -14.02 4.78 -1.05
C PHE A 177 -14.64 3.39 -0.84
N ASP A 178 -14.09 2.37 -1.51
CA ASP A 178 -14.50 0.97 -1.31
C ASP A 178 -14.24 0.52 0.13
N GLN A 179 -13.14 0.97 0.73
CA GLN A 179 -12.75 0.63 2.10
C GLN A 179 -13.63 1.32 3.16
N LEU A 180 -14.21 2.48 2.85
CA LEU A 180 -15.03 3.25 3.79
C LEU A 180 -16.48 2.75 3.87
N GLY A 181 -16.94 1.94 2.91
CA GLY A 181 -18.31 1.41 2.92
C GLY A 181 -19.39 2.50 2.83
N ILE A 182 -19.18 3.50 1.97
CA ILE A 182 -20.08 4.65 1.85
C ILE A 182 -21.33 4.29 1.04
N ASP A 183 -22.48 4.19 1.71
CA ASP A 183 -23.76 3.83 1.08
C ASP A 183 -24.60 5.04 0.62
N SER A 184 -24.23 6.25 1.05
CA SER A 184 -24.94 7.49 0.75
C SER A 184 -23.96 8.64 0.48
N PRO A 185 -24.39 9.72 -0.22
CA PRO A 185 -23.56 10.91 -0.39
C PRO A 185 -22.97 11.38 0.95
N THR A 186 -21.64 11.45 1.00
CA THR A 186 -20.89 11.74 2.23
C THR A 186 -19.79 12.74 1.90
N ARG A 187 -19.74 13.85 2.64
CA ARG A 187 -18.69 14.86 2.46
C ARG A 187 -17.42 14.42 3.16
N LEU A 188 -16.33 14.35 2.41
CA LEU A 188 -15.03 13.90 2.89
C LEU A 188 -13.95 14.93 2.58
N ILE A 189 -12.92 14.92 3.42
CA ILE A 189 -11.64 15.58 3.20
C ILE A 189 -10.58 14.49 3.05
N PHE A 190 -10.01 14.36 1.86
CA PHE A 190 -9.04 13.31 1.56
C PHE A 190 -7.91 13.82 0.67
N GLY A 191 -6.74 13.18 0.79
CA GLY A 191 -5.63 13.33 -0.14
C GLY A 191 -5.64 12.20 -1.17
N ALA A 192 -5.25 12.50 -2.40
CA ALA A 192 -4.99 11.48 -3.42
C ALA A 192 -3.88 11.95 -4.37
N GLY A 193 -2.99 11.03 -4.72
CA GLY A 193 -1.99 11.24 -5.76
C GLY A 193 -2.64 11.40 -7.13
N LEU A 194 -2.07 12.25 -7.96
CA LEU A 194 -2.46 12.42 -9.36
C LEU A 194 -1.72 11.39 -10.22
N ASP A 195 -2.44 10.60 -11.01
CA ASP A 195 -1.83 9.65 -11.97
C ASP A 195 -1.53 10.36 -13.29
N GLU A 196 -2.56 10.96 -13.91
CA GLU A 196 -2.41 11.64 -15.19
C GLU A 196 -3.45 12.77 -15.37
N PRO A 197 -3.01 14.00 -15.68
CA PRO A 197 -3.90 15.06 -16.12
C PRO A 197 -4.09 15.06 -17.64
N ARG A 198 -5.36 15.11 -18.09
CA ARG A 198 -5.71 15.19 -19.52
C ARG A 198 -6.66 16.35 -19.78
N LEU A 199 -6.43 17.09 -20.86
CA LEU A 199 -7.37 18.11 -21.35
C LEU A 199 -8.19 17.50 -22.49
N LEU A 200 -9.49 17.31 -22.28
CA LEU A 200 -10.43 16.76 -23.26
C LEU A 200 -11.63 17.72 -23.37
N GLU A 201 -12.00 18.11 -24.59
CA GLU A 201 -13.20 18.93 -24.85
C GLU A 201 -13.30 20.17 -23.93
N GLU A 202 -12.19 20.90 -23.77
CA GLU A 202 -12.12 22.11 -22.91
C GLU A 202 -12.39 21.83 -21.43
N ARG A 203 -12.17 20.60 -20.97
CA ARG A 203 -12.25 20.21 -19.56
C ARG A 203 -11.01 19.43 -19.15
N TRP A 204 -10.50 19.75 -17.96
CA TRP A 204 -9.45 18.97 -17.33
C TRP A 204 -10.02 17.73 -16.67
N TYR A 205 -9.43 16.59 -16.98
CA TYR A 205 -9.70 15.30 -16.36
C TYR A 205 -8.46 14.91 -15.56
N LEU A 206 -8.63 14.85 -14.24
CA LEU A 206 -7.57 14.52 -13.30
C LEU A 206 -7.82 13.11 -12.76
N ARG A 207 -7.12 12.13 -13.33
CA ARG A 207 -7.19 10.75 -12.86
C ARG A 207 -6.40 10.62 -11.56
N LEU A 208 -7.06 10.13 -10.52
CA LEU A 208 -6.44 9.87 -9.23
C LEU A 208 -5.75 8.50 -9.25
N ASP A 209 -4.62 8.38 -8.55
CA ASP A 209 -3.91 7.11 -8.38
C ASP A 209 -4.71 6.19 -7.44
N VAL A 210 -4.97 4.98 -7.92
CA VAL A 210 -5.90 4.00 -7.31
C VAL A 210 -5.55 3.59 -5.88
N ASP A 211 -4.26 3.63 -5.51
CA ASP A 211 -3.74 3.16 -4.23
C ASP A 211 -3.30 4.32 -3.32
N SER A 212 -3.41 5.56 -3.79
CA SER A 212 -2.91 6.76 -3.11
C SER A 212 -3.92 7.46 -2.20
N GLY A 213 -5.17 7.02 -2.19
CA GLY A 213 -6.25 7.68 -1.46
C GLY A 213 -6.08 7.56 0.05
N VAL A 214 -6.05 8.69 0.76
CA VAL A 214 -5.89 8.75 2.20
C VAL A 214 -6.89 9.74 2.80
N LEU A 215 -7.67 9.29 3.77
CA LEU A 215 -8.60 10.15 4.51
C LEU A 215 -7.82 11.06 5.47
N LEU A 216 -8.16 12.35 5.56
CA LEU A 216 -7.53 13.24 6.56
C LEU A 216 -8.26 13.15 7.88
N THR A 217 -7.68 12.54 8.92
CA THR A 217 -8.32 12.38 10.23
C THR A 217 -7.59 13.13 11.34
N ASP A 218 -6.31 13.44 11.17
CA ASP A 218 -5.53 14.17 12.16
C ASP A 218 -5.81 15.69 12.11
N PRO A 219 -6.29 16.31 13.20
CA PRO A 219 -6.56 17.74 13.23
C PRO A 219 -5.31 18.61 13.04
N GLY A 220 -4.14 18.16 13.48
CA GLY A 220 -2.88 18.89 13.32
C GLY A 220 -2.44 18.96 11.85
N ILE A 221 -2.61 17.87 11.11
CA ILE A 221 -2.37 17.83 9.65
C ILE A 221 -3.38 18.71 8.92
N ALA A 222 -4.66 18.61 9.27
CA ALA A 222 -5.69 19.45 8.66
C ALA A 222 -5.49 20.95 8.95
N ASP A 223 -5.01 21.31 10.15
CA ASP A 223 -4.65 22.68 10.51
C ASP A 223 -3.46 23.19 9.67
N ALA A 224 -2.42 22.36 9.51
CA ALA A 224 -1.26 22.69 8.68
C ALA A 224 -1.61 22.91 7.20
N LEU A 225 -2.64 22.22 6.70
CA LEU A 225 -3.22 22.40 5.37
C LEU A 225 -4.16 23.62 5.28
N GLY A 226 -4.42 24.32 6.39
CA GLY A 226 -5.33 25.47 6.45
C GLY A 226 -6.81 25.10 6.32
N LEU A 227 -7.18 23.83 6.53
CA LEU A 227 -8.54 23.32 6.33
C LEU A 227 -9.48 23.65 7.50
N LEU A 228 -8.93 23.99 8.66
CA LEU A 228 -9.69 24.27 9.89
C LEU A 228 -10.18 25.72 10.03
N GLY A 229 -10.15 26.50 8.94
CA GLY A 229 -10.53 27.92 8.95
C GLY A 229 -12.00 28.20 9.27
N ASP A 230 -12.90 27.23 9.08
CA ASP A 230 -14.32 27.36 9.39
C ASP A 230 -14.77 26.45 10.55
N SER A 231 -15.85 26.83 11.23
CA SER A 231 -16.37 26.11 12.40
C SER A 231 -16.89 24.71 12.06
N GLY A 232 -17.30 24.46 10.81
CA GLY A 232 -17.80 23.16 10.36
C GLY A 232 -16.69 22.18 9.98
N SER A 233 -15.49 22.63 9.64
CA SER A 233 -14.37 21.76 9.27
C SER A 233 -13.92 20.84 10.41
N ARG A 234 -13.90 21.36 11.65
CA ARG A 234 -13.53 20.54 12.82
C ARG A 234 -14.56 19.46 13.12
N GLU A 235 -15.85 19.80 13.06
CA GLU A 235 -16.94 18.85 13.25
C GLU A 235 -16.89 17.75 12.18
N ARG A 236 -16.69 18.13 10.92
CA ARG A 236 -16.51 17.20 9.80
C ARG A 236 -15.34 16.25 10.00
N LEU A 237 -14.18 16.72 10.48
CA LEU A 237 -13.06 15.82 10.78
C LEU A 237 -13.38 14.82 11.88
N VAL A 238 -14.15 15.22 12.89
CA VAL A 238 -14.60 14.31 13.95
C VAL A 238 -15.56 13.26 13.40
N GLU A 239 -16.55 13.66 12.59
CA GLU A 239 -17.46 12.73 11.91
C GLU A 239 -16.71 11.77 10.98
N GLN A 240 -15.75 12.30 10.22
CA GLN A 240 -14.92 11.53 9.33
C GLN A 240 -14.02 10.53 10.07
N HIS A 241 -13.45 10.92 11.21
CA HIS A 241 -12.70 10.01 12.06
C HIS A 241 -13.59 8.88 12.61
N GLN A 242 -14.83 9.17 13.00
CA GLN A 242 -15.78 8.14 13.42
C GLN A 242 -16.15 7.19 12.28
N LEU A 243 -16.34 7.70 11.06
CA LEU A 243 -16.58 6.89 9.87
C LEU A 243 -15.40 5.95 9.61
N PHE A 244 -14.18 6.46 9.70
CA PHE A 244 -12.95 5.68 9.54
C PHE A 244 -12.83 4.56 10.59
N GLU A 245 -13.04 4.86 11.87
CA GLU A 245 -13.00 3.87 12.95
C GLU A 245 -14.11 2.81 12.81
N SER A 246 -15.28 3.21 12.32
CA SER A 246 -16.38 2.29 12.03
C SER A 246 -16.05 1.35 10.88
N ALA A 247 -15.40 1.85 9.82
CA ALA A 247 -14.97 1.05 8.68
C ALA A 247 -13.87 0.04 9.05
N ARG A 248 -13.02 0.38 10.03
CA ARG A 248 -11.96 -0.52 10.54
C ARG A 248 -12.48 -1.66 11.39
N THR A 249 -13.64 -1.51 12.03
CA THR A 249 -14.21 -2.52 12.91
C THR A 249 -15.22 -3.37 12.13
N PRO A 250 -14.85 -4.56 11.61
CA PRO A 250 -15.81 -5.40 10.91
C PRO A 250 -16.96 -5.75 11.85
N ALA A 251 -18.20 -5.65 11.37
CA ALA A 251 -19.45 -5.78 12.13
C ALA A 251 -19.73 -7.18 12.74
N GLY A 252 -18.70 -7.99 13.00
CA GLY A 252 -18.80 -9.40 13.38
C GLY A 252 -17.83 -9.90 14.44
N SER A 253 -17.08 -9.06 15.17
CA SER A 253 -16.20 -9.51 16.25
C SER A 253 -16.88 -9.59 17.63
N ASN A 254 -18.18 -9.89 17.68
CA ASN A 254 -18.85 -10.32 18.92
C ASN A 254 -18.62 -11.83 19.10
N ASP A 255 -17.44 -12.19 19.62
CA ASP A 255 -17.16 -13.50 20.24
C ASP A 255 -17.63 -13.51 21.71
#